data_AF-A0A842HWI8-F1
#
_entry.id   AF-A0A842HWI8-F1
#
_cell.length_a   1.000
_cell.length_b   1.000
_cell.length_c   1.000
_cell.angle_alpha   90.00
_cell.angle_beta   90.00
_cell.angle_gamma   90.00
#
_symmetry.space_group_name_H-M   'P 1'
#
loop_
_entity.id
_entity.type
_entity.pdbx_description
1 polymer ?
#
loop_
_entity_poly.entity_id
_entity_poly.type
_entity_poly.pdbx_seq_one_letter_code
_entity_poly.pdbx_strand_id
1 'polypeptide(L)'
;MSGLLKTTPAGGIEAMQHINRDVIKTQFVAGILSIALFSALFAIYSVTVFEGAALTTLILAPIVYLPSVFLMTMFGNVPMNNKLERLDHSTAEAEAYWAEYSRKWTRLNHLRSLGSILTAGLYIIAAITLITSGQV
;
A
#
# COMPACT_ATOMS: atom_id res chain seq x y z
N MET A 1 1.69 -2.61 14.29
CA MET A 1 1.10 -3.65 15.16
C MET A 1 1.45 -3.56 16.65
N SER A 2 2.39 -2.72 17.12
CA SER A 2 2.85 -2.78 18.53
C SER A 2 1.72 -2.81 19.57
N GLY A 3 0.65 -2.02 19.39
CA GLY A 3 -0.53 -2.07 20.27
C GLY A 3 -1.24 -3.42 20.31
N LEU A 4 -1.50 -4.04 19.15
CA LEU A 4 -2.14 -5.36 19.04
C LEU A 4 -1.25 -6.50 19.57
N LEU A 5 0.07 -6.31 19.62
CA LEU A 5 1.00 -7.29 20.20
C LEU A 5 1.08 -7.22 21.73
N LYS A 6 0.54 -6.15 22.34
CA LYS A 6 0.49 -6.00 23.81
C LYS A 6 -0.75 -6.63 24.43
N THR A 7 -1.71 -7.08 23.62
CA THR A 7 -2.89 -7.82 24.09
C THR A 7 -2.59 -9.32 24.16
N THR A 8 -3.56 -10.11 24.63
CA THR A 8 -3.54 -11.55 24.38
C THR A 8 -3.55 -11.81 22.87
N PRO A 9 -2.97 -12.93 22.38
CA PRO A 9 -3.02 -13.29 20.97
C PRO A 9 -4.46 -13.29 20.43
N ALA A 10 -5.39 -13.91 21.15
CA ALA A 10 -6.81 -13.94 20.82
C ALA A 10 -7.39 -12.53 20.62
N GLY A 11 -7.17 -11.61 21.57
CA GLY A 11 -7.67 -10.24 21.45
C GLY A 11 -7.00 -9.44 20.31
N GLY A 12 -5.73 -9.72 20.01
CA GLY A 12 -5.02 -9.10 18.90
C GLY A 12 -5.55 -9.56 17.54
N ILE A 13 -5.86 -10.86 17.42
CA ILE A 13 -6.46 -11.47 16.23
C ILE A 13 -7.88 -10.92 16.02
N GLU A 14 -8.72 -10.97 17.06
CA GLU A 14 -10.10 -10.47 17.01
C GLU A 14 -10.14 -9.01 16.55
N ALA A 15 -9.36 -8.13 17.20
CA ALA A 15 -9.28 -6.73 16.82
C ALA A 15 -8.80 -6.55 15.37
N MET A 16 -7.82 -7.33 14.92
CA MET A 16 -7.34 -7.26 13.54
C MET A 16 -8.38 -7.74 12.51
N GLN A 17 -9.18 -8.77 12.84
CA GLN A 17 -10.30 -9.21 12.00
C GLN A 17 -11.33 -8.09 11.84
N HIS A 18 -11.69 -7.39 12.92
CA HIS A 18 -12.56 -6.21 12.84
C HIS A 18 -11.95 -5.09 11.97
N ILE A 19 -10.68 -4.74 12.18
CA ILE A 19 -9.97 -3.76 11.35
C ILE A 19 -10.01 -4.15 9.86
N ASN A 20 -9.78 -5.43 9.54
CA ASN A 20 -9.78 -5.93 8.16
C ASN A 20 -11.16 -5.84 7.49
N ARG A 21 -12.25 -6.02 8.24
CA ARG A 21 -13.63 -5.87 7.71
C ARG A 21 -13.99 -4.41 7.49
N ASP A 22 -13.59 -3.53 8.40
CA ASP A 22 -13.96 -2.12 8.35
C ASP A 22 -13.13 -1.34 7.34
N VAL A 23 -11.84 -1.65 7.19
CA VAL A 23 -10.92 -0.90 6.30
C VAL A 23 -11.40 -0.87 4.85
N ILE A 24 -12.10 -1.91 4.40
CA ILE A 24 -12.66 -2.01 3.03
C ILE A 24 -13.64 -0.88 2.73
N LYS A 25 -14.34 -0.37 3.75
CA LYS A 25 -15.33 0.70 3.63
C LYS A 25 -14.73 2.10 3.78
N THR A 26 -13.41 2.21 3.97
CA THR A 26 -12.73 3.48 4.24
C THR A 26 -12.04 4.05 3.00
N GLN A 27 -11.66 5.33 3.09
CA GLN A 27 -10.89 6.02 2.05
C GLN A 27 -9.51 5.40 1.80
N PHE A 28 -9.02 4.55 2.70
CA PHE A 28 -7.74 3.87 2.53
C PHE A 28 -7.73 2.97 1.29
N VAL A 29 -8.77 2.15 1.09
CA VAL A 29 -8.87 1.28 -0.09
C VAL A 29 -9.11 2.11 -1.35
N ALA A 30 -9.98 3.13 -1.26
CA ALA A 30 -10.19 4.06 -2.37
C ALA A 30 -8.86 4.71 -2.81
N GLY A 31 -8.02 5.14 -1.87
CA GLY A 31 -6.71 5.73 -2.15
C GLY A 31 -5.73 4.74 -2.80
N ILE A 32 -5.67 3.49 -2.35
CA ILE A 32 -4.80 2.47 -2.95
C ILE A 32 -5.16 2.22 -4.42
N LEU A 33 -6.45 2.14 -4.71
CA LEU A 33 -6.95 1.87 -6.06
C LEU A 33 -6.84 3.10 -6.96
N SER A 34 -7.27 4.27 -6.47
CA SER A 34 -7.31 5.50 -7.27
C SER A 34 -5.90 5.98 -7.64
N ILE A 35 -4.95 5.95 -6.70
CA ILE A 35 -3.57 6.34 -7.00
C ILE A 35 -2.95 5.35 -8.00
N ALA A 36 -3.21 4.05 -7.92
CA ALA A 36 -2.75 3.09 -8.93
C ALA A 36 -3.28 3.44 -10.32
N LEU A 37 -4.60 3.70 -10.42
CA LEU A 37 -5.26 4.08 -11.66
C LEU A 37 -4.70 5.40 -12.23
N PHE A 38 -4.69 6.46 -11.43
CA PHE A 38 -4.20 7.77 -11.88
C PHE A 38 -2.71 7.74 -12.21
N SER A 39 -1.90 6.95 -11.48
CA SER A 39 -0.48 6.82 -11.80
C SER A 39 -0.27 6.18 -13.17
N ALA A 40 -1.04 5.15 -13.52
CA ALA A 40 -1.00 4.55 -14.86
C ALA A 40 -1.48 5.54 -15.94
N LEU A 41 -2.57 6.26 -15.70
CA LEU A 41 -3.08 7.26 -16.63
C LEU A 41 -2.07 8.40 -16.85
N PHE A 42 -1.41 8.89 -15.79
CA PHE A 42 -0.38 9.91 -15.91
C PHE A 42 0.84 9.44 -16.68
N ALA A 43 1.29 8.19 -16.52
CA ALA A 43 2.38 7.66 -17.33
C ALA A 43 2.00 7.52 -18.82
N ILE A 44 0.76 7.09 -19.13
CA ILE A 44 0.31 7.00 -20.52
C ILE A 44 0.21 8.40 -21.14
N TYR A 45 -0.40 9.34 -20.43
CA TYR A 45 -0.57 10.72 -20.89
C TYR A 45 0.77 11.43 -21.06
N SER A 46 1.70 11.28 -20.11
CA SER A 46 2.96 12.00 -20.10
C SER A 46 3.82 11.70 -21.33
N VAL A 47 3.82 10.45 -21.81
CA VAL A 47 4.57 10.04 -23.02
C VAL A 47 4.13 10.80 -24.27
N THR A 48 2.91 11.35 -24.28
CA THR A 48 2.38 12.08 -25.44
C THR A 48 2.54 13.60 -25.34
N VAL A 49 2.86 14.14 -24.16
CA VAL A 49 2.78 15.59 -23.87
C VAL A 49 4.07 16.17 -23.31
N PHE A 50 4.84 15.37 -22.57
CA PHE A 50 5.99 15.84 -21.82
C PHE A 50 7.27 15.15 -22.28
N GLU A 51 8.40 15.83 -22.10
CA GLU A 51 9.71 15.33 -22.50
C GLU A 51 10.76 15.52 -21.40
N GLY A 52 11.88 14.80 -21.52
CA GLY A 52 13.05 14.95 -20.65
C GLY A 52 12.83 14.47 -19.21
N ALA A 53 13.33 15.26 -18.26
CA ALA A 53 13.33 14.90 -16.84
C ALA A 53 11.91 14.82 -16.24
N ALA A 54 10.98 15.67 -16.70
CA ALA A 54 9.59 15.64 -16.27
C ALA A 54 8.90 14.32 -16.65
N LEU A 55 9.01 13.93 -17.93
CA LEU A 55 8.53 12.65 -18.44
C LEU A 55 9.10 11.47 -17.63
N THR A 56 10.43 11.45 -17.47
CA THR A 56 11.13 10.38 -16.76
C THR A 56 10.59 10.22 -15.34
N THR A 57 10.43 11.33 -14.62
CA THR A 57 9.96 11.30 -13.22
C THR A 57 8.49 10.86 -13.13
N LEU A 58 7.63 11.29 -14.06
CA LEU A 58 6.23 10.87 -14.13
C LEU A 58 6.07 9.37 -14.41
N ILE A 59 6.98 8.77 -15.19
CA ILE A 59 6.98 7.32 -15.45
C ILE A 59 7.53 6.52 -14.25
N LEU A 60 8.55 7.05 -13.56
CA LEU A 60 9.11 6.38 -12.39
C LEU A 60 8.12 6.25 -11.24
N ALA A 61 7.22 7.22 -11.04
CA ALA A 61 6.23 7.19 -9.97
C ALA A 61 5.34 5.92 -9.97
N PRO A 62 4.64 5.55 -11.07
CA PRO A 62 3.88 4.30 -11.15
C PRO A 62 4.77 3.06 -11.06
N ILE A 63 5.99 3.09 -11.60
CA ILE A 63 6.94 1.98 -11.50
C ILE A 63 7.27 1.68 -10.03
N VAL A 64 7.28 2.70 -9.16
CA VAL A 64 7.43 2.51 -7.72
C VAL A 64 6.10 2.11 -7.08
N TYR A 65 5.02 2.87 -7.34
CA TYR A 65 3.75 2.71 -6.64
C TYR A 65 3.10 1.35 -6.87
N LEU A 66 3.06 0.89 -8.13
CA LEU A 66 2.38 -0.34 -8.51
C LEU A 66 2.96 -1.56 -7.77
N PRO A 67 4.26 -1.87 -7.82
CA PRO A 67 4.80 -3.02 -7.11
C PRO A 67 4.82 -2.84 -5.58
N SER A 68 5.20 -1.66 -5.07
CA SER A 68 5.45 -1.47 -3.64
C SER A 68 4.16 -1.27 -2.83
N VAL A 69 3.12 -0.70 -3.44
CA VAL A 69 1.85 -0.41 -2.76
C VAL A 69 0.75 -1.31 -3.30
N PHE A 70 0.39 -1.19 -4.59
CA PHE A 70 -0.79 -1.83 -5.14
C PHE A 70 -0.67 -3.37 -5.19
N LEU A 71 0.33 -3.90 -5.89
CA LEU A 71 0.56 -5.34 -6.04
C LEU A 71 0.91 -6.00 -4.70
N MET A 72 1.72 -5.33 -3.87
CA MET A 72 2.01 -5.79 -2.51
C MET A 72 0.74 -5.95 -1.66
N THR A 73 -0.24 -5.07 -1.84
CA THR A 73 -1.53 -5.18 -1.16
C THR A 73 -2.30 -6.38 -1.66
N MET A 74 -2.46 -6.51 -2.98
CA MET A 74 -3.28 -7.54 -3.61
C MET A 74 -2.71 -8.95 -3.43
N PHE A 75 -1.39 -9.11 -3.48
CA PHE A 75 -0.73 -10.42 -3.43
C PHE A 75 -0.05 -10.72 -2.09
N GLY A 76 0.07 -9.73 -1.20
CA GLY A 76 0.67 -9.86 0.12
C GLY A 76 -0.34 -9.68 1.25
N ASN A 77 -0.73 -8.43 1.50
CA ASN A 77 -1.58 -8.10 2.65
C ASN A 77 -2.98 -8.74 2.58
N VAL A 78 -3.66 -8.67 1.43
CA VAL A 78 -5.03 -9.18 1.27
C VAL A 78 -5.11 -10.71 1.48
N PRO A 79 -4.26 -11.55 0.86
CA PRO A 79 -4.27 -12.99 1.12
C PRO A 79 -4.01 -13.34 2.59
N MET A 80 -3.10 -12.61 3.26
CA MET A 80 -2.84 -12.79 4.69
C MET A 80 -4.06 -12.44 5.54
N ASN A 81 -4.73 -11.31 5.24
CA ASN A 81 -5.94 -10.88 5.93
C ASN A 81 -7.06 -11.91 5.75
N ASN A 82 -7.26 -12.40 4.53
CA ASN A 82 -8.26 -13.43 4.22
C ASN A 82 -7.97 -14.77 4.93
N LYS A 83 -6.70 -15.12 5.15
CA LYS A 83 -6.34 -16.29 5.94
C LYS A 83 -6.66 -16.07 7.42
N LEU A 84 -6.24 -14.93 8.00
CA LEU A 84 -6.51 -14.62 9.41
C LEU A 84 -8.01 -14.57 9.71
N GLU A 85 -8.80 -14.05 8.77
CA GLU A 85 -10.26 -13.92 8.87
C GLU A 85 -10.99 -15.25 9.02
N ARG A 86 -10.41 -16.36 8.51
CA ARG A 86 -11.03 -17.70 8.56
C ARG A 86 -10.72 -18.47 9.83
N LEU A 87 -9.81 -17.99 10.66
CA LEU A 87 -9.39 -18.67 11.88
C LEU A 87 -10.25 -18.21 13.06
N ASP A 88 -10.66 -19.16 13.89
CA ASP A 88 -11.22 -18.85 15.21
C ASP A 88 -10.09 -18.38 16.12
N HIS A 89 -10.21 -17.13 16.61
CA HIS A 89 -9.20 -16.45 17.41
C HIS A 89 -8.89 -17.13 18.75
N SER A 90 -9.72 -18.08 19.19
CA SER A 90 -9.51 -18.87 20.41
C SER A 90 -8.65 -20.12 20.21
N THR A 91 -8.30 -20.47 18.97
CA THR A 91 -7.60 -21.71 18.63
C THR A 91 -6.08 -21.56 18.67
N ALA A 92 -5.38 -22.65 18.99
CA ALA A 92 -3.91 -22.71 18.94
C ALA A 92 -3.34 -22.49 17.52
N GLU A 93 -4.10 -22.87 16.47
CA GLU A 93 -3.72 -22.59 15.08
C GLU A 93 -3.69 -21.08 14.80
N ALA A 94 -4.69 -20.35 15.27
CA ALA A 94 -4.76 -18.90 15.10
C ALA A 94 -3.61 -18.19 15.83
N GLU A 95 -3.28 -18.63 17.04
CA GLU A 95 -2.13 -18.11 17.79
C GLU A 95 -0.79 -18.37 17.07
N ALA A 96 -0.59 -19.59 16.55
CA ALA A 96 0.61 -19.91 15.78
C ALA A 96 0.73 -19.05 14.52
N TYR A 97 -0.38 -18.85 13.79
CA TYR A 97 -0.39 -17.99 12.60
C TYR A 97 -0.20 -16.51 12.96
N TRP A 98 -0.74 -16.04 14.09
CA TRP A 98 -0.62 -14.65 14.54
C TRP A 98 0.84 -14.22 14.74
N ALA A 99 1.70 -15.10 15.25
CA ALA A 99 3.11 -14.83 15.40
C ALA A 99 3.81 -14.54 14.06
N GLU A 100 3.48 -15.30 12.99
CA GLU A 100 3.99 -15.04 11.65
C GLU A 100 3.33 -13.81 11.01
N TYR A 101 1.99 -13.76 11.08
CA TYR A 101 1.16 -12.72 10.50
C TYR A 101 1.60 -11.34 10.98
N SER A 102 1.75 -11.15 12.29
CA SER A 102 2.08 -9.85 12.87
C SER A 102 3.42 -9.31 12.38
N ARG A 103 4.45 -10.15 12.28
CA ARG A 103 5.78 -9.76 11.77
C ARG A 103 5.73 -9.46 10.27
N LYS A 104 5.21 -10.40 9.47
CA LYS A 104 5.23 -10.30 8.01
C LYS A 104 4.32 -9.17 7.53
N TRP A 105 3.12 -9.03 8.08
CA TRP A 105 2.18 -7.98 7.72
C TRP A 105 2.74 -6.60 8.07
N THR A 106 3.37 -6.45 9.24
CA THR A 106 4.04 -5.17 9.63
C THR A 106 5.14 -4.80 8.65
N ARG A 107 5.97 -5.77 8.23
CA ARG A 107 7.03 -5.55 7.24
C ARG A 107 6.46 -5.10 5.89
N LEU A 108 5.42 -5.78 5.39
CA LEU A 108 4.74 -5.40 4.16
C LEU A 108 4.14 -3.99 4.28
N ASN A 109 3.56 -3.65 5.42
CA ASN A 109 3.01 -2.32 5.65
C ASN A 109 4.10 -1.23 5.66
N HIS A 110 5.27 -1.49 6.25
CA HIS A 110 6.41 -0.57 6.16
C HIS A 110 6.89 -0.37 4.72
N LEU A 111 6.99 -1.45 3.94
CA LEU A 111 7.39 -1.36 2.54
C LEU A 111 6.36 -0.54 1.73
N ARG A 112 5.06 -0.74 1.97
CA ARG A 112 4.01 0.11 1.38
C ARG A 112 4.14 1.58 1.81
N SER A 113 4.43 1.87 3.07
CA SER A 113 4.64 3.24 3.55
C SER A 113 5.81 3.90 2.84
N LEU A 114 6.95 3.21 2.74
CA LEU A 114 8.13 3.72 2.02
C LEU A 114 7.82 3.92 0.53
N GLY A 115 7.17 2.96 -0.11
CA GLY A 115 6.73 3.07 -1.49
C GLY A 115 5.81 4.27 -1.73
N SER A 116 4.90 4.53 -0.81
CA SER A 116 3.99 5.69 -0.86
C SER A 116 4.76 7.01 -0.72
N ILE A 117 5.72 7.10 0.21
CA ILE A 117 6.57 8.29 0.40
C ILE A 117 7.40 8.56 -0.85
N LEU A 118 8.04 7.52 -1.41
CA LEU A 118 8.85 7.65 -2.62
C LEU A 118 8.00 8.08 -3.82
N THR A 119 6.82 7.48 -3.98
CA THR A 119 5.87 7.87 -5.04
C THR A 119 5.45 9.33 -4.90
N ALA A 120 5.10 9.77 -3.68
CA ALA A 120 4.73 11.15 -3.43
C ALA A 120 5.88 12.12 -3.75
N GLY A 121 7.12 11.77 -3.34
CA GLY A 121 8.32 12.54 -3.67
C GLY A 121 8.54 12.65 -5.18
N LEU A 122 8.38 11.56 -5.93
CA LEU A 122 8.49 11.56 -7.39
C LEU A 122 7.43 12.47 -8.03
N TYR A 123 6.18 12.44 -7.57
CA TYR A 123 5.16 13.35 -8.10
C TYR A 123 5.42 14.82 -7.77
N ILE A 124 5.95 15.12 -6.58
CA ILE A 124 6.37 16.49 -6.22
C ILE A 124 7.51 16.96 -7.13
N ILE A 125 8.53 16.13 -7.35
CA ILE A 125 9.64 16.44 -8.25
C ILE A 125 9.14 16.64 -9.67
N ALA A 126 8.25 15.76 -10.16
CA ALA A 126 7.64 15.90 -11.48
C ALA A 126 6.90 17.24 -11.63
N ALA A 127 6.08 17.62 -10.65
CA ALA A 127 5.35 18.88 -10.66
C ALA A 127 6.29 20.09 -10.70
N ILE A 128 7.33 20.11 -9.87
CA ILE A 128 8.34 21.18 -9.88
C ILE A 128 9.06 21.23 -11.24
N THR A 129 9.49 20.07 -11.76
CA THR A 129 10.25 19.98 -13.02
C THR A 129 9.43 20.48 -14.20
N LEU A 130 8.14 20.12 -14.26
CA LEU A 130 7.21 20.58 -15.28
C LEU A 130 7.10 22.11 -15.31
N ILE A 131 6.92 22.74 -14.14
CA ILE A 131 6.85 24.20 -14.00
C ILE A 131 8.18 24.86 -14.43
N THR A 132 9.31 24.35 -13.92
CA THR A 132 10.62 24.96 -14.21
C THR A 132 11.07 24.77 -15.66
N SER A 133 10.53 23.78 -16.36
CA SER A 133 10.82 23.53 -17.78
C SER A 133 9.81 24.19 -18.72
N GLY A 134 8.80 24.90 -18.20
CA GLY A 134 7.79 25.59 -18.99
C GLY A 134 6.87 24.65 -19.78
N GLN A 135 6.73 23.39 -19.32
CA GLN A 135 5.83 22.40 -19.93
C GLN A 135 4.39 22.53 -19.41
N VAL A 136 4.17 23.34 -18.37
CA VAL A 136 2.90 23.86 -17.84
C VAL A 136 3.18 25.18 -17.12
#